data_AF-A0AAV1YTT5-F1
#
_entry.id   AF-A0AAV1YTT5-F1
#
_cell.length_a   1.000
_cell.length_b   1.000
_cell.length_c   1.000
_cell.angle_alpha   90.00
_cell.angle_beta   90.00
_cell.angle_gamma   90.00
#
_symmetry.space_group_name_H-M   'P 1'
#
loop_
_entity.id
_entity.type
_entity.pdbx_description
1 polymer ?
#
loop_
_entity_poly.entity_id
_entity_poly.type
_entity_poly.pdbx_seq_one_letter_code
_entity_poly.pdbx_strand_id
1 'polypeptide(L)'
;MALDFLFGRRKTPEELLRQNQRALNKAMRDLDRERSKMEQQEKKIINDIKKMAKENQMDAVKIMAKDLVRTRRYVKKFILMRANIQAVSLKIQTLRSQNAMAQAMKGVTRAMQNMNKQVRLISCSIKLFNVYFFNPIRIVVRCLSDIKVYINVYVKHKSFK
;
A
#
# COMPACT_ATOMS: atom_id res chain seq x y z
N MET A 1 19.55 -28.68 5.70
CA MET A 1 20.10 -28.20 4.41
C MET A 1 19.92 -29.17 3.23
N ALA A 2 19.51 -30.43 3.42
CA ALA A 2 19.27 -31.38 2.30
C ALA A 2 17.90 -31.23 1.59
N LEU A 3 16.87 -30.74 2.30
CA LEU A 3 15.52 -30.56 1.74
C LEU A 3 15.39 -29.39 0.74
N ASP A 4 16.32 -28.44 0.77
CA ASP A 4 16.29 -27.18 0.00
C ASP A 4 16.84 -27.34 -1.45
N PHE A 5 17.53 -28.46 -1.72
CA PHE A 5 18.02 -28.84 -3.04
C PHE A 5 16.97 -29.63 -3.85
N LEU A 6 16.14 -30.44 -3.17
CA LEU A 6 15.10 -31.27 -3.78
C LEU A 6 13.78 -30.50 -4.01
N PHE A 7 13.45 -29.58 -3.10
CA PHE A 7 12.37 -28.61 -3.27
C PHE A 7 13.01 -27.24 -3.48
N GLY A 8 13.32 -26.90 -4.73
CA GLY A 8 14.02 -25.66 -5.07
C GLY A 8 13.56 -24.47 -4.23
N ARG A 9 14.53 -23.74 -3.63
CA ARG A 9 14.32 -22.67 -2.65
C ARG A 9 13.01 -21.93 -2.89
N ARG A 10 12.10 -21.96 -1.91
CA ARG A 10 10.89 -21.12 -1.94
C ARG A 10 11.35 -19.66 -1.96
N LYS A 11 11.26 -19.03 -3.14
CA LYS A 11 11.59 -17.62 -3.32
C LYS A 11 10.84 -16.80 -2.28
N THR A 12 11.54 -15.88 -1.62
CA THR A 12 10.86 -14.99 -0.68
C THR A 12 9.81 -14.17 -1.44
N PRO A 13 8.72 -13.75 -0.79
CA PRO A 13 7.70 -12.91 -1.43
C PRO A 13 8.29 -11.65 -2.09
N GLU A 14 9.35 -11.09 -1.50
CA GLU A 14 10.07 -9.93 -2.04
C GLU A 14 10.86 -10.25 -3.31
N GLU A 15 11.55 -11.39 -3.35
CA GLU A 15 12.26 -11.85 -4.55
C GLU A 15 11.30 -12.14 -5.70
N LEU A 16 10.14 -12.74 -5.40
CA LEU A 16 9.10 -12.99 -6.41
C LEU A 16 8.57 -11.67 -6.99
N LEU A 17 8.28 -10.68 -6.14
CA LEU A 17 7.84 -9.34 -6.59
C LEU A 17 8.92 -8.64 -7.44
N ARG A 18 10.21 -8.78 -7.09
CA ARG A 18 11.33 -8.23 -7.89
C ARG A 18 11.47 -8.94 -9.25
N GLN A 19 11.35 -10.26 -9.29
CA GLN A 19 11.43 -11.03 -10.52
C GLN A 19 10.25 -10.71 -11.46
N ASN A 20 9.03 -10.64 -10.93
CA ASN A 20 7.85 -10.26 -11.69
C ASN A 20 7.99 -8.84 -12.28
N GLN A 21 8.50 -7.88 -11.50
CA GLN A 21 8.75 -6.54 -12.01
C GLN A 21 9.74 -6.52 -13.18
N ARG A 22 10.82 -7.31 -13.10
CA ARG A 22 11.81 -7.43 -14.20
C ARG A 22 11.20 -8.10 -15.43
N ALA A 23 10.40 -9.15 -15.23
CA ALA A 23 9.71 -9.86 -16.30
C ALA A 23 8.72 -8.94 -17.03
N LEU A 24 7.92 -8.16 -16.28
CA LEU A 24 6.99 -7.18 -16.85
C LEU A 24 7.74 -6.07 -17.61
N ASN A 25 8.83 -5.54 -17.06
CA ASN A 25 9.65 -4.53 -17.73
C ASN A 25 10.33 -5.05 -19.01
N LYS A 26 10.65 -6.35 -19.06
CA LYS A 26 11.12 -7.00 -20.29
C LYS A 26 9.97 -7.11 -21.31
N ALA A 27 8.81 -7.61 -20.87
CA ALA A 27 7.63 -7.73 -21.72
C ALA A 27 7.21 -6.37 -22.33
N MET A 28 7.20 -5.28 -21.54
CA MET A 28 6.90 -3.93 -22.07
C MET A 28 7.85 -3.53 -23.21
N ARG A 29 9.16 -3.74 -23.04
CA ARG A 29 10.17 -3.42 -24.08
C ARG A 29 10.04 -4.30 -25.31
N ASP A 30 9.68 -5.56 -25.14
CA ASP A 30 9.48 -6.48 -26.26
C ASP A 30 8.21 -6.09 -27.04
N LEU A 31 7.13 -5.67 -26.35
CA LEU A 31 5.93 -5.12 -27.00
C LEU A 31 6.19 -3.81 -27.74
N ASP A 32 6.98 -2.90 -27.18
CA ASP A 32 7.32 -1.64 -27.85
C ASP A 32 8.16 -1.88 -29.12
N ARG A 33 9.04 -2.89 -29.10
CA ARG A 33 9.80 -3.32 -30.28
C ARG A 33 8.90 -3.92 -31.36
N GLU A 34 7.97 -4.80 -30.99
CA GLU A 34 7.01 -5.37 -31.94
C GLU A 34 6.07 -4.30 -32.51
N ARG A 35 5.62 -3.35 -31.69
CA ARG A 35 4.84 -2.20 -32.16
C ARG A 35 5.61 -1.41 -33.23
N SER A 36 6.88 -1.08 -32.99
CA SER A 36 7.70 -0.33 -33.95
C SER A 36 7.86 -1.06 -35.29
N LYS A 37 8.05 -2.39 -35.26
CA LYS A 37 8.07 -3.22 -36.48
C LYS A 37 6.75 -3.15 -37.24
N MET A 38 5.62 -3.24 -36.54
CA MET A 38 4.29 -3.14 -37.15
C MET A 38 4.02 -1.76 -37.75
N GLU A 39 4.47 -0.68 -37.11
CA GLU A 39 4.37 0.68 -37.65
C GLU A 39 5.22 0.87 -38.92
N GLN A 40 6.40 0.23 -38.98
CA GLN A 40 7.21 0.21 -40.20
C GLN A 40 6.53 -0.57 -41.33
N GLN A 41 5.91 -1.72 -41.01
CA GLN A 41 5.13 -2.49 -41.98
C GLN A 41 3.92 -1.69 -42.49
N GLU A 42 3.23 -0.94 -41.60
CA GLU A 42 2.15 -0.04 -42.01
C GLU A 42 2.62 0.97 -43.05
N LYS A 43 3.77 1.62 -42.81
CA LYS A 43 4.36 2.58 -43.76
C LYS A 43 4.74 1.93 -45.09
N LYS A 44 5.30 0.71 -45.06
CA LYS A 44 5.62 -0.04 -46.28
C LYS A 44 4.37 -0.35 -47.10
N ILE A 45 3.33 -0.91 -46.46
CA ILE A 45 2.05 -1.21 -47.11
C ILE A 45 1.43 0.05 -47.74
N ILE A 46 1.50 1.21 -47.06
CA ILE A 46 1.02 2.49 -47.63
C ILE A 46 1.78 2.86 -48.90
N ASN A 47 3.10 2.70 -48.91
CA ASN A 47 3.93 2.99 -50.09
C ASN A 47 3.65 2.00 -51.22
N ASP A 48 3.49 0.72 -50.92
CA ASP A 48 3.19 -0.32 -51.89
C ASP A 48 1.80 -0.12 -52.51
N ILE A 49 0.78 0.23 -51.70
CA ILE A 49 -0.55 0.62 -52.19
C ILE A 49 -0.45 1.79 -53.17
N LYS A 50 0.33 2.84 -52.84
CA LYS A 50 0.51 4.00 -53.72
C LYS A 50 1.21 3.62 -55.03
N LYS A 51 2.18 2.72 -54.99
CA LYS A 51 2.90 2.25 -56.18
C LYS A 51 1.96 1.44 -57.09
N MET A 52 1.27 0.46 -56.53
CA MET A 52 0.37 -0.44 -57.27
C MET A 52 -0.87 0.28 -57.82
N ALA A 53 -1.32 1.35 -57.14
CA ALA A 53 -2.36 2.23 -57.65
C ALA A 53 -1.90 3.01 -58.90
N LYS A 54 -0.63 3.44 -58.97
CA LYS A 54 -0.07 4.09 -60.17
C LYS A 54 0.08 3.12 -61.34
N GLU A 55 0.38 1.86 -61.04
CA GLU A 55 0.44 0.75 -62.01
C GLU A 55 -0.96 0.25 -62.42
N ASN A 56 -2.04 0.88 -61.93
CA ASN A 56 -3.43 0.59 -62.23
C ASN A 56 -3.90 -0.85 -61.88
N GLN A 57 -3.19 -1.52 -60.95
CA GLN A 57 -3.52 -2.87 -60.48
C GLN A 57 -4.53 -2.83 -59.32
N MET A 58 -5.79 -2.55 -59.65
CA MET A 58 -6.85 -2.28 -58.67
C MET A 58 -7.19 -3.47 -57.76
N ASP A 59 -7.04 -4.71 -58.21
CA ASP A 59 -7.34 -5.89 -57.38
C ASP A 59 -6.28 -6.14 -56.31
N ALA A 60 -5.00 -5.89 -56.62
CA ALA A 60 -3.91 -5.93 -55.64
C ALA A 60 -4.10 -4.84 -54.57
N VAL A 61 -4.49 -3.63 -54.99
CA VAL A 61 -4.79 -2.51 -54.07
C VAL A 61 -5.90 -2.86 -53.08
N LYS A 62 -6.99 -3.52 -53.53
CA LYS A 62 -8.08 -3.96 -52.64
C LYS A 62 -7.61 -4.95 -51.57
N ILE A 63 -6.72 -5.88 -51.92
CA ILE A 63 -6.18 -6.87 -50.97
C ILE A 63 -5.28 -6.17 -49.95
N MET A 64 -4.32 -5.36 -50.41
CA MET A 64 -3.41 -4.62 -49.53
C MET A 64 -4.12 -3.62 -48.62
N ALA A 65 -5.23 -3.01 -49.07
CA ALA A 65 -6.05 -2.15 -48.23
C ALA A 65 -6.67 -2.91 -47.04
N LYS A 66 -7.07 -4.18 -47.23
CA LYS A 66 -7.54 -5.03 -46.13
C LYS A 66 -6.41 -5.32 -45.14
N ASP A 67 -5.20 -5.58 -45.64
CA ASP A 67 -4.03 -5.81 -44.80
C ASP A 67 -3.63 -4.56 -43.99
N LEU A 68 -3.74 -3.37 -44.58
CA LEU A 68 -3.53 -2.11 -43.87
C LEU A 68 -4.46 -1.97 -42.65
N VAL A 69 -5.75 -2.29 -42.82
CA VAL A 69 -6.73 -2.24 -41.71
C VAL A 69 -6.40 -3.27 -40.64
N ARG A 70 -5.96 -4.48 -41.01
CA ARG A 70 -5.52 -5.52 -40.06
C ARG A 70 -4.30 -5.04 -39.27
N THR A 71 -3.29 -4.50 -39.93
CA THR A 71 -2.06 -3.97 -39.30
C THR A 71 -2.39 -2.86 -38.30
N ARG A 72 -3.28 -1.91 -38.66
CA ARG A 72 -3.75 -0.87 -37.73
C ARG A 72 -4.46 -1.42 -36.50
N ARG A 73 -5.28 -2.46 -36.66
CA ARG A 73 -5.93 -3.14 -35.53
C ARG A 73 -4.91 -3.81 -34.62
N TYR A 74 -3.86 -4.43 -35.17
CA TYR A 74 -2.77 -5.00 -34.37
C TYR A 74 -2.00 -3.92 -33.61
N VAL A 75 -1.64 -2.80 -34.24
CA VAL A 75 -0.99 -1.66 -33.56
C VAL A 75 -1.85 -1.16 -32.38
N LYS A 76 -3.16 -0.97 -32.59
CA LYS A 76 -4.09 -0.61 -31.51
C LYS A 76 -4.13 -1.65 -30.39
N LYS A 77 -4.12 -2.94 -30.72
CA LYS A 77 -4.08 -4.04 -29.75
C LYS A 77 -2.80 -4.04 -28.93
N PHE A 78 -1.65 -3.75 -29.54
CA PHE A 78 -0.37 -3.61 -28.83
C PHE A 78 -0.36 -2.42 -27.86
N ILE A 79 -0.94 -1.29 -28.24
CA ILE A 79 -1.07 -0.12 -27.35
C ILE A 79 -1.92 -0.48 -26.11
N LEU A 80 -3.06 -1.15 -26.31
CA LEU A 80 -3.91 -1.60 -25.21
C LEU A 80 -3.18 -2.61 -24.32
N MET A 81 -2.49 -3.57 -24.91
CA MET A 81 -1.75 -4.59 -24.17
C MET A 81 -0.60 -3.99 -23.34
N ARG A 82 0.11 -2.99 -23.87
CA ARG A 82 1.12 -2.22 -23.12
C ARG A 82 0.49 -1.52 -21.91
N ALA A 83 -0.67 -0.87 -22.09
CA ALA A 83 -1.39 -0.21 -21.00
C ALA A 83 -1.82 -1.22 -19.91
N ASN A 84 -2.30 -2.40 -20.30
CA ASN A 84 -2.65 -3.46 -19.35
C ASN A 84 -1.45 -3.95 -18.54
N ILE A 85 -0.29 -4.19 -19.19
CA ILE A 85 0.94 -4.60 -18.49
C ILE A 85 1.41 -3.49 -17.55
N GLN A 86 1.32 -2.23 -17.97
CA GLN A 86 1.67 -1.09 -17.14
C GLN A 86 0.76 -0.99 -15.90
N ALA A 87 -0.54 -1.24 -16.05
CA ALA A 87 -1.48 -1.29 -14.93
C ALA A 87 -1.14 -2.44 -13.95
N VAL A 88 -0.78 -3.63 -14.45
CA VAL A 88 -0.32 -4.76 -13.63
C VAL A 88 0.98 -4.41 -12.89
N SER A 89 1.92 -3.74 -13.55
CA SER A 89 3.17 -3.27 -12.94
C SER A 89 2.90 -2.34 -11.76
N LEU A 90 2.00 -1.36 -11.93
CA LEU A 90 1.59 -0.47 -10.85
C LEU A 90 0.97 -1.24 -9.68
N LYS A 91 0.12 -2.22 -9.96
CA LYS A 91 -0.46 -3.09 -8.93
C LYS A 91 0.61 -3.85 -8.14
N ILE A 92 1.64 -4.37 -8.81
CA ILE A 92 2.78 -5.04 -8.16
C ILE A 92 3.58 -4.06 -7.28
N GLN A 93 3.78 -2.83 -7.75
CA GLN A 93 4.42 -1.78 -6.97
C GLN A 93 3.62 -1.46 -5.69
N THR A 94 2.30 -1.33 -5.80
CA THR A 94 1.41 -1.16 -4.65
C THR A 94 1.52 -2.34 -3.68
N LEU A 95 1.51 -3.58 -4.19
CA LEU A 95 1.67 -4.78 -3.36
C LEU A 95 3.01 -4.80 -2.61
N ARG A 96 4.10 -4.31 -3.23
CA ARG A 96 5.40 -4.18 -2.57
C ARG A 96 5.31 -3.21 -1.38
N SER A 97 4.73 -2.02 -1.59
CA SER A 97 4.55 -1.04 -0.51
C SER A 97 3.65 -1.57 0.60
N GLN A 98 2.58 -2.30 0.25
CA GLN A 98 1.70 -2.96 1.23
C GLN A 98 2.43 -4.01 2.05
N ASN A 99 3.30 -4.82 1.44
CA ASN A 99 4.10 -5.80 2.17
C ASN A 99 5.08 -5.12 3.14
N ALA A 100 5.79 -4.07 2.69
CA ALA A 100 6.68 -3.29 3.55
C ALA A 100 5.92 -2.65 4.73
N MET A 101 4.73 -2.08 4.49
CA MET A 101 3.85 -1.60 5.54
C MET A 101 3.40 -2.71 6.49
N ALA A 102 3.04 -3.89 5.99
CA ALA A 102 2.66 -5.02 6.82
C ALA A 102 3.82 -5.48 7.73
N GLN A 103 5.06 -5.46 7.25
CA GLN A 103 6.23 -5.75 8.10
C GLN A 103 6.46 -4.66 9.16
N ALA A 104 6.36 -3.39 8.78
CA ALA A 104 6.45 -2.28 9.73
C ALA A 104 5.34 -2.33 10.79
N MET A 105 4.10 -2.60 10.37
CA MET A 105 2.95 -2.75 11.26
C MET A 105 3.13 -3.92 12.21
N LYS A 106 3.72 -5.05 11.79
CA LYS A 106 4.06 -6.15 12.72
C LYS A 106 5.01 -5.68 13.83
N GLY A 107 6.01 -4.87 13.51
CA GLY A 107 6.92 -4.27 14.49
C GLY A 107 6.19 -3.31 15.44
N VAL A 108 5.37 -2.41 14.89
CA VAL A 108 4.55 -1.46 15.65
C VAL A 108 3.54 -2.17 16.55
N THR A 109 2.86 -3.20 16.07
CA THR A 109 1.91 -3.98 16.86
C THR A 109 2.59 -4.68 18.03
N ARG A 110 3.80 -5.24 17.84
CA ARG A 110 4.59 -5.81 18.94
C ARG A 110 4.96 -4.75 19.98
N ALA A 111 5.39 -3.57 19.53
CA ALA A 111 5.69 -2.44 20.42
C ALA A 111 4.44 -1.97 21.19
N MET A 112 3.29 -1.86 20.51
CA MET A 112 2.00 -1.51 21.14
C MET A 112 1.53 -2.58 22.13
N GLN A 113 1.72 -3.86 21.83
CA GLN A 113 1.42 -4.95 22.78
C GLN A 113 2.28 -4.85 24.04
N ASN A 114 3.58 -4.56 23.89
CA ASN A 114 4.48 -4.36 25.02
C ASN A 114 4.12 -3.10 25.81
N MET A 115 3.77 -2.02 25.12
CA MET A 115 3.28 -0.77 25.72
C MET A 115 1.99 -1.00 26.51
N ASN A 116 1.02 -1.75 25.97
CA ASN A 116 -0.22 -2.07 26.67
C ASN A 116 0.03 -2.85 27.98
N LYS A 117 1.02 -3.75 28.00
CA LYS A 117 1.43 -4.44 29.24
C LYS A 117 2.00 -3.45 30.26
N GLN A 118 2.89 -2.55 29.84
CA GLN A 118 3.49 -1.56 30.73
C GLN A 118 2.46 -0.55 31.26
N VAL A 119 1.56 -0.05 30.41
CA VAL A 119 0.51 0.89 30.79
C VAL A 119 -0.46 0.29 31.80
N ARG A 120 -0.77 -1.01 31.69
CA ARG A 120 -1.60 -1.72 32.70
C ARG A 120 -0.91 -1.79 34.06
N LEU A 121 0.40 -2.06 34.08
CA LEU A 121 1.19 -2.04 35.31
C LEU A 121 1.23 -0.64 35.93
N ILE A 122 1.57 0.38 35.14
CA ILE A 122 1.63 1.79 35.59
C ILE A 122 0.26 2.27 36.09
N SER A 123 -0.82 1.95 35.39
CA SER A 123 -2.19 2.31 35.81
C SER A 123 -2.55 1.68 37.15
N CYS A 124 -2.15 0.43 37.40
CA CYS A 124 -2.35 -0.22 38.69
C CYS A 124 -1.54 0.46 39.80
N SER A 125 -0.26 0.75 39.56
CA SER A 125 0.60 1.46 40.51
C SER A 125 0.07 2.84 40.89
N ILE A 126 -0.42 3.62 39.91
CA ILE A 126 -1.02 4.94 40.16
C ILE A 126 -2.34 4.81 40.94
N LYS A 127 -3.19 3.84 40.59
CA LYS A 127 -4.44 3.57 41.35
C LYS A 127 -4.14 3.18 42.78
N LEU A 128 -3.16 2.30 43.01
CA LEU A 128 -2.72 1.91 44.35
C LEU A 128 -2.21 3.13 45.14
N PHE A 129 -1.37 3.97 44.55
CA PHE A 129 -0.91 5.19 45.21
C PHE A 129 -2.06 6.16 45.55
N ASN A 130 -3.05 6.30 44.67
CA ASN A 130 -4.21 7.16 44.92
C ASN A 130 -5.08 6.63 46.09
N VAL A 131 -5.34 5.32 46.12
CA VAL A 131 -6.17 4.67 47.14
C VAL A 131 -5.48 4.64 48.51
N TYR A 132 -4.20 4.27 48.55
CA TYR A 132 -3.48 4.06 49.82
C TYR A 132 -2.87 5.34 50.41
N PHE A 133 -2.43 6.30 49.57
CA PHE A 133 -1.72 7.48 50.05
C PHE A 133 -2.59 8.74 49.99
N PHE A 134 -3.18 9.04 48.82
CA PHE A 134 -3.94 10.29 48.63
C PHE A 134 -5.35 10.27 49.23
N ASN A 135 -6.05 9.12 49.20
CA ASN A 135 -7.42 9.02 49.71
C ASN A 135 -7.52 9.28 51.23
N PRO A 136 -6.68 8.68 52.09
CA PRO A 136 -6.69 8.95 53.53
C PRO A 136 -6.37 10.41 53.85
N ILE A 137 -5.36 11.00 53.17
CA ILE A 137 -5.01 12.41 53.34
C ILE A 137 -6.19 13.32 52.96
N ARG A 138 -6.89 13.01 51.86
CA ARG A 138 -8.08 13.76 51.43
C ARG A 138 -9.24 13.65 52.42
N ILE A 139 -9.45 12.48 53.02
CA ILE A 139 -10.45 12.26 54.08
C ILE A 139 -10.09 13.09 55.32
N VAL A 140 -8.84 13.07 55.76
CA VAL A 140 -8.37 13.85 56.93
C VAL A 140 -8.54 15.36 56.70
N VAL A 141 -8.16 15.88 55.53
CA VAL A 141 -8.34 17.31 55.20
C VAL A 141 -9.82 17.72 55.16
N ARG A 142 -10.70 16.83 54.68
CA ARG A 142 -12.15 17.04 54.70
C ARG A 142 -12.68 17.10 56.13
N CYS A 143 -12.32 16.11 56.96
CA CYS A 143 -12.69 16.09 58.37
C CYS A 143 -12.17 17.31 59.14
N LEU A 144 -10.95 17.77 58.87
CA LEU A 144 -10.40 18.99 59.48
C LEU A 144 -11.15 20.26 59.05
N SER A 145 -11.64 20.30 57.81
CA SER A 145 -12.46 21.42 57.32
C SER A 145 -13.85 21.41 57.96
N ASP A 146 -14.48 20.24 58.08
CA ASP A 146 -15.77 20.07 58.74
C ASP A 146 -15.68 20.41 60.24
N ILE A 147 -14.60 20.01 60.92
CA ILE A 147 -14.31 20.40 62.31
C ILE A 147 -14.11 21.92 62.42
N LYS A 148 -13.40 22.55 61.47
CA LYS A 148 -13.18 24.00 61.49
C LYS A 148 -14.48 24.78 61.30
N VAL A 149 -15.41 24.28 60.49
CA VAL A 149 -16.78 24.84 60.37
C VAL A 149 -17.54 24.68 61.69
N TYR A 150 -17.48 23.49 62.31
CA TYR A 150 -18.16 23.23 63.57
C TYR A 150 -17.66 24.14 64.71
N ILE A 151 -16.34 24.31 64.84
CA ILE A 151 -15.71 25.22 65.81
C ILE A 151 -16.14 26.67 65.55
N ASN A 152 -16.18 27.12 64.28
CA ASN A 152 -16.55 28.49 63.94
C ASN A 152 -18.03 28.79 64.28
N VAL A 153 -18.93 27.81 64.12
CA VAL A 153 -20.32 27.89 64.57
C VAL A 153 -20.41 27.93 66.11
N TYR A 154 -19.65 27.08 66.81
CA TYR A 154 -19.68 27.02 68.27
C TYR A 154 -19.12 28.29 68.94
N VAL A 155 -18.07 28.90 68.38
CA VAL A 155 -17.49 30.15 68.88
C VAL A 155 -18.45 31.33 68.65
N LYS A 156 -19.16 31.37 67.52
CA LYS A 156 -20.16 32.42 67.24
C LYS A 156 -21.33 32.42 68.23
N HIS A 157 -21.71 31.25 68.75
CA HIS A 157 -22.76 31.12 69.75
C HIS A 157 -22.32 31.48 71.19
N LYS A 158 -21.01 31.52 71.48
CA LYS A 158 -20.50 31.81 72.83
C LYS A 158 -20.21 33.29 73.11
N SER A 159 -20.15 34.14 72.07
CA SER A 159 -20.08 35.61 72.20
C SER A 159 -21.44 36.30 72.35
N PHE A 160 -22.54 35.54 72.44
CA PHE A 160 -23.91 36.05 72.60
C PHE A 160 -24.51 35.73 73.98
N LYS A 161 -23.65 35.61 75.00
CA LYS A 161 -24.01 35.61 76.42
C LYS A 161 -23.15 36.60 77.16
#